data_AF-A0A0F8CNH7-F1
#
_entry.id   AF-A0A0F8CNH7-F1
#
_cell.length_a   1.000
_cell.length_b   1.000
_cell.length_c   1.000
_cell.angle_alpha   90.00
_cell.angle_beta   90.00
_cell.angle_gamma   90.00
#
_symmetry.space_group_name_H-M   'P 1'
#
loop_
_entity.id
_entity.type
_entity.pdbx_description
1 polymer ?
#
loop_
_entity_poly.entity_id
_entity_poly.type
_entity_poly.pdbx_seq_one_letter_code
_entity_poly.pdbx_strand_id
1 'polypeptide(L)'
;MEAESEKKLSLGQIYTSLAEKRGRNPEDIDWVLSKVDRDIETDVLIRGIRKDREVGPTEDITVRADDKEWKAILDTKYSKDAAAVNNKAVEAILIRTEQEAVLGEMVDINSFYFHFPAKETQNPEGDHNDEPIDWVEELKKALKKDEEGGWEDEEDEGAAMRDLFAEEEEQQSASLETLFTEIEDMISETMENDQPPASRY
;
A
#
# COMPACT_ATOMS: atom_id res chain seq x y z
N MET A 1 -23.39 26.40 -8.27
CA MET A 1 -24.20 25.27 -7.77
C MET A 1 -23.39 24.04 -8.08
N GLU A 2 -22.57 23.62 -7.13
CA GLU A 2 -21.83 22.36 -7.19
C GLU A 2 -22.82 21.24 -6.90
N ALA A 3 -22.84 20.20 -7.74
CA ALA A 3 -23.65 19.03 -7.50
C ALA A 3 -22.96 18.20 -6.41
N GLU A 4 -23.65 17.99 -5.29
CA GLU A 4 -23.22 17.12 -4.19
C GLU A 4 -22.94 15.71 -4.73
N SER A 5 -21.68 15.28 -4.65
CA SER A 5 -21.21 13.94 -4.97
C SER A 5 -21.61 12.95 -3.86
N GLU A 6 -22.91 12.72 -3.70
CA GLU A 6 -23.49 12.10 -2.51
C GLU A 6 -23.36 10.56 -2.39
N LYS A 7 -22.56 9.88 -3.23
CA LYS A 7 -22.50 8.39 -3.20
C LYS A 7 -21.13 7.77 -3.51
N LYS A 8 -20.03 8.34 -3.05
CA LYS A 8 -18.76 7.60 -3.01
C LYS A 8 -18.72 6.77 -1.73
N LEU A 9 -18.70 5.44 -1.85
CA LEU A 9 -18.47 4.54 -0.72
C LEU A 9 -17.03 4.71 -0.25
N SER A 10 -16.82 4.89 1.05
CA SER A 10 -15.48 4.87 1.64
C SER A 10 -14.85 3.47 1.53
N LEU A 11 -13.52 3.39 1.55
CA LEU A 11 -12.78 2.11 1.51
C LEU A 11 -13.26 1.13 2.59
N GLY A 12 -13.48 1.62 3.81
CA GLY A 12 -14.03 0.81 4.90
C GLY A 12 -15.44 0.27 4.62
N GLN A 13 -16.30 1.04 3.91
CA GLN A 13 -17.64 0.57 3.52
C GLN A 13 -17.59 -0.47 2.40
N ILE A 14 -16.70 -0.30 1.42
CA ILE A 14 -16.46 -1.30 0.37
C ILE A 14 -16.00 -2.60 1.01
N TYR A 15 -15.01 -2.51 1.89
CA TYR A 15 -14.43 -3.66 2.57
C TYR A 15 -15.43 -4.39 3.47
N THR A 16 -16.20 -3.65 4.26
CA THR A 16 -17.28 -4.21 5.09
C THR A 16 -18.27 -4.99 4.24
N SER A 17 -18.69 -4.42 3.11
CA SER A 17 -19.63 -5.07 2.19
C SER A 17 -19.05 -6.36 1.60
N LEU A 18 -17.75 -6.39 1.27
CA LEU A 18 -17.07 -7.59 0.75
C LEU A 18 -16.94 -8.68 1.82
N ALA A 19 -16.56 -8.31 3.04
CA ALA A 19 -16.47 -9.24 4.16
C ALA A 19 -17.83 -9.87 4.47
N GLU A 20 -18.89 -9.06 4.55
CA GLU A 20 -20.27 -9.51 4.77
C GLU A 20 -20.73 -10.47 3.65
N LYS A 21 -20.46 -10.14 2.38
CA LYS A 21 -20.77 -11.00 1.22
C LYS A 21 -20.07 -12.37 1.32
N ARG A 22 -18.88 -12.42 1.90
CA ARG A 22 -18.11 -13.64 2.14
C ARG A 22 -18.41 -14.31 3.49
N GLY A 23 -19.40 -13.81 4.24
CA GLY A 23 -19.79 -14.34 5.54
C GLY A 23 -18.71 -14.19 6.63
N ARG A 24 -17.81 -13.22 6.48
CA ARG A 24 -16.74 -12.90 7.44
C ARG A 24 -17.02 -11.56 8.13
N ASN A 25 -16.63 -11.43 9.39
CA ASN A 25 -16.59 -10.13 10.04
C ASN A 25 -15.29 -9.41 9.62
N PRO A 26 -15.33 -8.14 9.21
CA PRO A 26 -14.11 -7.35 8.99
C PRO A 26 -13.12 -7.39 10.16
N GLU A 27 -13.63 -7.52 11.39
CA GLU A 27 -12.81 -7.65 12.58
C GLU A 27 -12.08 -8.99 12.71
N ASP A 28 -12.44 -10.00 11.91
CA ASP A 28 -11.76 -11.31 11.88
C ASP A 28 -10.64 -11.34 10.84
N ILE A 29 -10.28 -10.19 10.27
CA ILE A 29 -9.26 -10.12 9.24
C ILE A 29 -7.92 -9.75 9.87
N ASP A 30 -7.04 -10.73 9.86
CA ASP A 30 -5.73 -10.65 10.51
C ASP A 30 -4.70 -9.92 9.64
N TRP A 31 -4.94 -9.81 8.32
CA TRP A 31 -3.99 -9.22 7.38
C TRP A 31 -4.64 -8.29 6.38
N VAL A 32 -4.04 -7.12 6.20
CA VAL A 32 -4.35 -6.20 5.10
C VAL A 32 -3.12 -6.04 4.22
N LEU A 33 -3.26 -6.39 2.94
CA LEU A 33 -2.23 -6.20 1.91
C LEU A 33 -2.37 -4.80 1.31
N SER A 34 -1.24 -4.13 1.07
CA SER A 34 -1.18 -2.92 0.28
C SER A 34 0.03 -2.95 -0.65
N LYS A 35 -0.22 -2.97 -1.97
CA LYS A 35 0.82 -2.87 -2.99
C LYS A 35 1.33 -1.43 -3.07
N VAL A 36 2.65 -1.29 -3.09
CA VAL A 36 3.32 -0.02 -3.31
C VAL A 36 3.40 0.22 -4.81
N ASP A 37 2.37 0.85 -5.36
CA ASP A 37 2.32 1.20 -6.78
C ASP A 37 2.79 2.64 -7.02
N ARG A 38 3.78 2.79 -7.91
CA ARG A 38 4.37 4.06 -8.38
C ARG A 38 4.70 5.09 -7.27
N ASP A 39 4.94 4.65 -6.04
CA ASP A 39 5.26 5.52 -4.91
C ASP A 39 6.77 5.50 -4.64
N ILE A 40 7.46 6.45 -5.28
CA ILE A 40 8.92 6.57 -5.21
C ILE A 40 9.39 6.84 -3.77
N GLU A 41 8.66 7.63 -2.99
CA GLU A 41 9.05 7.94 -1.61
C GLU A 41 9.02 6.69 -0.75
N THR A 42 7.95 5.90 -0.88
CA THR A 42 7.81 4.62 -0.17
C THR A 42 8.82 3.60 -0.65
N ASP A 43 9.12 3.54 -1.95
CA ASP A 43 10.18 2.67 -2.48
C ASP A 43 11.57 3.03 -1.93
N VAL A 44 11.87 4.33 -1.83
CA VAL A 44 13.13 4.82 -1.23
C VAL A 44 13.19 4.45 0.25
N LEU A 45 12.07 4.61 0.98
CA LEU A 45 11.96 4.14 2.36
C LEU A 45 12.29 2.65 2.45
N ILE A 46 11.60 1.78 1.69
CA ILE A 46 11.80 0.32 1.72
C ILE A 46 13.26 -0.05 1.39
N ARG A 47 13.87 0.58 0.38
CA ARG A 47 15.30 0.37 0.06
C ARG A 47 16.21 0.79 1.21
N GLY A 48 15.89 1.88 1.90
CA GLY A 48 16.59 2.33 3.11
C GLY A 48 16.52 1.29 4.22
N ILE A 49 15.32 0.76 4.49
CA ILE A 49 15.10 -0.31 5.49
C ILE A 49 15.93 -1.55 5.14
N ARG A 50 15.88 -2.00 3.87
CA ARG A 50 16.64 -3.15 3.38
C ARG A 50 18.14 -2.98 3.59
N LYS A 51 18.66 -1.81 3.20
CA LYS A 51 20.08 -1.47 3.33
C LYS A 51 20.51 -1.46 4.80
N ASP A 52 19.70 -0.85 5.66
CA ASP A 52 19.98 -0.72 7.09
C ASP A 52 19.99 -2.07 7.82
N ARG A 53 19.19 -3.03 7.34
CA ARG A 53 19.13 -4.40 7.87
C ARG A 53 20.08 -5.38 7.17
N GLU A 54 20.84 -4.92 6.18
CA GLU A 54 21.79 -5.71 5.39
C GLU A 54 21.14 -6.93 4.69
N VAL A 55 19.87 -6.79 4.29
CA VAL A 55 19.10 -7.85 3.61
C VAL A 55 19.03 -7.63 2.10
N GLY A 56 18.73 -8.71 1.38
CA GLY A 56 18.60 -8.69 -0.08
C GLY A 56 17.49 -7.75 -0.60
N PRO A 57 17.53 -7.40 -1.90
CA PRO A 57 16.55 -6.50 -2.51
C PRO A 57 15.12 -7.06 -2.51
N THR A 58 14.96 -8.38 -2.45
CA THR A 58 13.67 -9.09 -2.49
C THR A 58 13.39 -9.91 -1.22
N GLU A 59 14.27 -9.86 -0.22
CA GLU A 59 14.09 -10.64 1.00
C GLU A 59 12.92 -10.13 1.85
N ASP A 60 12.20 -11.02 2.51
CA ASP A 60 11.09 -10.64 3.37
C ASP A 60 11.60 -9.93 4.64
N ILE A 61 10.99 -8.80 5.03
CA ILE A 61 11.33 -8.06 6.25
C ILE A 61 10.12 -7.93 7.16
N THR A 62 10.23 -8.42 8.38
CA THR A 62 9.24 -8.15 9.43
C THR A 62 9.65 -6.94 10.26
N VAL A 63 8.77 -5.96 10.37
CA VAL A 63 8.93 -4.76 11.19
C VAL A 63 7.93 -4.81 12.33
N ARG A 64 8.40 -4.58 13.56
CA ARG A 64 7.63 -4.57 14.82
C ARG A 64 7.64 -3.19 15.47
N ALA A 65 6.78 -2.98 16.46
CA ALA A 65 6.58 -1.68 17.12
C ALA A 65 7.85 -1.07 17.76
N ASP A 66 8.81 -1.91 18.15
CA ASP A 66 10.10 -1.53 18.73
C ASP A 66 11.18 -1.22 17.68
N ASP A 67 10.92 -1.53 16.41
CA ASP A 67 11.84 -1.26 15.32
C ASP A 67 11.87 0.21 14.93
N LYS A 68 13.06 0.72 14.59
CA LYS A 68 13.27 2.13 14.23
C LYS A 68 12.46 2.56 13.00
N GLU A 69 12.15 1.62 12.11
CA GLU A 69 11.43 1.87 10.86
C GLU A 69 9.91 1.94 11.05
N TRP A 70 9.41 1.42 12.17
CA TRP A 70 7.97 1.29 12.44
C TRP A 70 7.20 2.58 12.21
N LYS A 71 7.67 3.67 12.82
CA LYS A 71 7.00 4.98 12.72
C LYS A 71 7.00 5.51 11.29
N ALA A 72 8.10 5.33 10.57
CA ALA A 72 8.19 5.79 9.18
C ALA A 72 7.19 5.06 8.27
N ILE A 73 6.94 3.77 8.52
CA ILE A 73 5.93 3.01 7.76
C ILE A 73 4.51 3.45 8.17
N LEU A 74 4.24 3.67 9.47
CA LEU A 74 2.94 4.14 9.93
C LEU A 74 2.57 5.54 9.41
N ASP A 75 3.56 6.38 9.07
CA ASP A 75 3.33 7.71 8.51
C ASP A 75 2.98 7.67 7.00
N THR A 76 3.07 6.50 6.34
CA THR A 76 2.71 6.33 4.92
C THR A 76 1.19 6.33 4.67
N LYS A 77 0.78 6.55 3.42
CA LYS A 77 -0.63 6.42 3.02
C LYS A 77 -1.16 4.99 3.21
N TYR A 78 -0.32 3.98 2.96
CA TYR A 78 -0.69 2.57 3.05
C TYR A 78 -1.12 2.15 4.47
N SER A 79 -0.47 2.70 5.49
CA SER A 79 -0.89 2.45 6.87
C SER A 79 -2.24 3.08 7.20
N LYS A 80 -2.57 4.23 6.60
CA LYS A 80 -3.87 4.88 6.79
C LYS A 80 -4.98 4.09 6.11
N ASP A 81 -4.71 3.56 4.92
CA ASP A 81 -5.65 2.71 4.18
C ASP A 81 -5.90 1.40 4.94
N ALA A 82 -4.85 0.78 5.47
CA ALA A 82 -4.98 -0.40 6.32
C ALA A 82 -5.80 -0.13 7.59
N ALA A 83 -5.58 1.02 8.24
CA ALA A 83 -6.35 1.43 9.42
C ALA A 83 -7.82 1.77 9.10
N ALA A 84 -8.11 2.24 7.88
CA ALA A 84 -9.49 2.49 7.43
C ALA A 84 -10.28 1.18 7.21
N VAL A 85 -9.56 0.08 7.00
CA VAL A 85 -10.09 -1.26 6.78
C VAL A 85 -10.25 -2.03 8.09
N ASN A 86 -9.28 -1.90 9.00
CA ASN A 86 -9.31 -2.54 10.30
C ASN A 86 -8.93 -1.54 11.41
N ASN A 87 -9.84 -1.32 12.35
CA ASN A 87 -9.67 -0.35 13.44
C ASN A 87 -8.75 -0.85 14.58
N LYS A 88 -8.25 -2.08 14.51
CA LYS A 88 -7.33 -2.63 15.51
C LYS A 88 -5.94 -1.99 15.35
N ALA A 89 -5.14 -2.06 16.42
CA ALA A 89 -3.74 -1.67 16.34
C ALA A 89 -2.97 -2.69 15.49
N VAL A 90 -2.12 -2.19 14.60
CA VAL A 90 -1.17 -3.03 13.84
C VAL A 90 -0.12 -3.59 14.82
N GLU A 91 0.15 -4.89 14.75
CA GLU A 91 1.16 -5.55 15.59
C GLU A 91 2.48 -5.81 14.86
N ALA A 92 2.41 -6.10 13.57
CA ALA A 92 3.55 -6.38 12.74
C ALA A 92 3.29 -5.93 11.30
N ILE A 93 4.36 -5.60 10.59
CA ILE A 93 4.31 -5.26 9.18
C ILE A 93 5.31 -6.15 8.45
N LEU A 94 4.85 -6.92 7.47
CA LEU A 94 5.74 -7.61 6.54
C LEU A 94 5.94 -6.74 5.29
N ILE A 95 7.19 -6.53 4.93
CA ILE A 95 7.58 -5.98 3.63
C ILE A 95 8.01 -7.14 2.74
N ARG A 96 7.36 -7.28 1.60
CA ARG A 96 7.69 -8.30 0.60
C ARG A 96 7.81 -7.65 -0.78
N THR A 97 8.61 -8.28 -1.63
CA THR A 97 8.73 -7.93 -3.04
C THR A 97 8.27 -9.11 -3.87
N GLU A 98 7.25 -8.89 -4.70
CA GLU A 98 6.69 -9.91 -5.60
C GLU A 98 6.93 -9.51 -7.05
N GLN A 99 7.02 -10.49 -7.95
CA GLN A 99 7.15 -10.22 -9.38
C GLN A 99 5.79 -10.24 -10.04
N GLU A 100 5.44 -9.16 -10.72
CA GLU A 100 4.18 -9.04 -11.45
C GLU A 100 4.45 -8.70 -12.92
N ALA A 101 3.65 -9.30 -13.82
CA ALA A 101 3.75 -9.02 -15.24
C ALA A 101 2.99 -7.72 -15.56
N VAL A 102 3.73 -6.64 -15.78
CA VAL A 102 3.18 -5.34 -16.18
C VAL A 102 3.53 -5.12 -17.66
N LEU A 103 2.51 -5.02 -18.52
CA LEU A 103 2.67 -4.84 -19.97
C LEU A 103 3.58 -5.90 -20.64
N GLY A 104 3.60 -7.12 -20.08
CA GLY A 104 4.39 -8.23 -20.60
C GLY A 104 5.84 -8.28 -20.08
N GLU A 105 6.24 -7.36 -19.21
CA GLU A 105 7.53 -7.38 -18.53
C GLU A 105 7.34 -7.72 -17.05
N MET A 106 8.25 -8.53 -16.50
CA MET A 106 8.23 -8.86 -15.07
C MET A 106 8.87 -7.71 -14.28
N VAL A 107 8.10 -7.13 -13.37
CA VAL A 107 8.54 -6.01 -12.52
C VAL A 107 8.42 -6.42 -11.06
N ASP A 108 9.43 -6.06 -10.28
CA ASP A 108 9.43 -6.24 -8.83
C ASP A 108 8.54 -5.15 -8.19
N ILE A 109 7.48 -5.58 -7.49
CA ILE A 109 6.54 -4.71 -6.79
C ILE A 109 6.66 -4.95 -5.28
N ASN A 110 6.90 -3.88 -4.55
CA ASN A 110 6.92 -3.93 -3.09
C ASN A 110 5.50 -3.91 -2.53
N SER A 111 5.29 -4.60 -1.41
CA SER A 111 4.00 -4.65 -0.72
C SER A 111 4.20 -4.62 0.79
N PHE A 112 3.28 -3.95 1.48
CA PHE A 112 3.12 -4.04 2.93
C PHE A 112 1.99 -5.00 3.27
N TYR A 113 2.23 -5.87 4.25
CA TYR A 113 1.20 -6.71 4.86
C TYR A 113 1.08 -6.27 6.31
N PHE A 114 -0.01 -5.60 6.64
CA PHE A 114 -0.31 -5.12 7.98
C PHE A 114 -1.02 -6.23 8.75
N HIS A 115 -0.40 -6.70 9.83
CA HIS A 115 -0.98 -7.68 10.74
C HIS A 115 -1.79 -7.00 11.83
N PHE A 116 -3.00 -7.50 12.06
CA PHE A 116 -3.87 -7.11 13.15
C PHE A 116 -4.16 -8.33 14.03
N PRO A 117 -4.18 -8.17 15.36
CA PRO A 117 -4.42 -9.30 16.25
C PRO A 117 -5.80 -9.89 16.02
N ALA A 118 -5.88 -11.22 15.92
CA ALA A 118 -7.15 -11.92 16.01
C ALA A 118 -7.85 -11.56 17.33
N LYS A 119 -9.19 -11.46 17.33
CA LYS A 119 -9.91 -11.37 18.60
C LYS A 119 -9.61 -12.66 19.35
N GLU A 120 -9.06 -12.57 20.56
CA GLU A 120 -8.97 -13.71 21.47
C GLU A 120 -10.34 -14.35 21.52
N THR A 121 -10.45 -15.55 20.93
CA THR A 121 -11.61 -16.38 21.14
C THR A 121 -11.59 -16.70 22.62
N GLN A 122 -12.55 -16.15 23.37
CA GLN A 122 -12.77 -16.51 24.77
C GLN A 122 -13.00 -18.02 24.87
N ASN A 123 -11.92 -18.77 25.08
CA ASN A 123 -11.94 -20.09 25.67
C ASN A 123 -10.79 -20.13 26.69
N PRO A 124 -11.06 -19.87 27.98
CA PRO A 124 -10.05 -19.75 29.02
C PRO A 124 -9.58 -21.13 29.56
N GLU A 125 -9.50 -22.15 28.70
CA GLU A 125 -9.06 -23.49 29.10
C GLU A 125 -8.15 -24.09 28.01
N GLY A 126 -6.86 -23.75 28.05
CA GLY A 126 -5.88 -24.32 27.15
C GLY A 126 -4.49 -23.77 27.37
N ASP A 127 -3.82 -24.28 28.41
CA ASP A 127 -2.37 -24.39 28.59
C ASP A 127 -1.49 -23.42 27.75
N HIS A 128 -1.17 -22.26 28.35
CA HIS A 128 -0.17 -21.33 27.83
C HIS A 128 1.23 -21.96 27.88
N ASN A 129 1.56 -22.75 26.86
CA ASN A 129 2.92 -22.83 26.39
C ASN A 129 3.16 -21.60 25.50
N ASP A 130 3.59 -20.50 26.13
CA ASP A 130 4.10 -19.32 25.44
C ASP A 130 5.47 -19.64 24.80
N GLU A 131 5.48 -20.56 23.84
CA GLU A 131 6.54 -20.60 22.85
C GLU A 131 6.29 -19.45 21.85
N PRO A 132 7.29 -18.63 21.53
CA PRO A 132 7.13 -17.57 20.54
C PRO A 132 6.75 -18.20 19.20
N ILE A 133 5.46 -18.10 18.85
CA ILE A 133 4.94 -18.54 17.56
C ILE A 133 5.69 -17.75 16.48
N ASP A 134 6.38 -18.48 15.60
CA ASP A 134 7.04 -17.90 14.44
C ASP A 134 5.98 -17.57 13.38
N TRP A 135 5.25 -16.48 13.62
CA TRP A 135 4.17 -15.97 12.79
C TRP A 135 4.61 -15.73 11.33
N VAL A 136 5.91 -15.59 11.07
CA VAL A 136 6.48 -15.47 9.72
C VAL A 136 6.33 -16.77 8.95
N GLU A 137 6.57 -17.91 9.60
CA GLU A 137 6.37 -19.23 8.98
C GLU A 137 4.89 -19.58 8.83
N GLU A 138 4.04 -19.16 9.77
CA GLU A 138 2.58 -19.31 9.61
C GLU A 138 2.04 -18.49 8.43
N LEU A 139 2.52 -17.26 8.24
CA LEU A 139 2.16 -16.42 7.11
C LEU A 139 2.64 -17.01 5.77
N LYS A 140 3.89 -17.47 5.70
CA LYS A 140 4.40 -18.19 4.50
C LYS A 140 3.56 -19.41 4.18
N LYS A 141 3.07 -20.12 5.20
CA LYS A 141 2.21 -21.30 5.05
C LYS A 141 0.80 -20.94 4.61
N ALA A 142 0.22 -19.86 5.14
CA ALA A 142 -1.09 -19.35 4.73
C ALA A 142 -1.08 -18.89 3.25
N LEU A 143 -0.06 -18.13 2.85
CA LEU A 143 0.07 -17.64 1.48
C LEU A 143 0.30 -18.77 0.48
N LYS A 144 1.12 -19.78 0.81
CA LYS A 144 1.28 -20.98 -0.02
C LYS A 144 -0.03 -21.76 -0.21
N LYS A 145 -0.92 -21.73 0.78
CA LYS A 145 -2.21 -22.42 0.72
C LYS A 145 -3.20 -21.71 -0.20
N ASP A 146 -3.13 -20.38 -0.27
CA ASP A 146 -3.95 -19.58 -1.20
C ASP A 146 -3.45 -19.65 -2.65
N GLU A 147 -2.15 -19.87 -2.90
CA GLU A 147 -1.62 -20.14 -4.26
C GLU A 147 -2.14 -21.46 -4.86
N GLU A 148 -2.44 -22.48 -4.04
CA GLU A 148 -3.02 -23.75 -4.51
C GLU A 148 -4.55 -23.68 -4.71
N GLY A 149 -5.21 -22.65 -4.17
CA GLY A 149 -6.64 -22.39 -4.32
C GLY A 149 -6.90 -21.44 -5.48
N GLY A 150 -6.79 -21.95 -6.71
CA GLY A 150 -6.97 -21.18 -7.94
C GLY A 150 -8.14 -20.19 -7.89
N TRP A 151 -7.84 -18.93 -8.22
CA TRP A 151 -8.80 -17.85 -8.47
C TRP A 151 -9.54 -18.11 -9.79
N GLU A 152 -10.34 -19.17 -9.85
CA GLU A 152 -11.30 -19.39 -10.94
C GLU A 152 -12.59 -18.60 -10.60
N ASP A 153 -12.96 -17.68 -11.50
CA ASP A 153 -14.15 -16.81 -11.51
C ASP A 153 -14.12 -15.48 -10.72
N GLU A 154 -13.35 -14.49 -11.19
CA GLU A 154 -13.59 -13.06 -10.89
C GLU A 154 -13.46 -12.17 -12.16
N GLU A 155 -14.07 -12.57 -13.29
CA GLU A 155 -14.11 -11.72 -14.50
C GLU A 155 -15.03 -10.50 -14.32
N ASP A 156 -15.96 -10.52 -13.34
CA ASP A 156 -16.92 -9.44 -13.09
C ASP A 156 -16.56 -8.48 -11.91
N GLU A 157 -15.64 -8.84 -11.00
CA GLU A 157 -15.28 -7.97 -9.86
C GLU A 157 -14.17 -6.93 -10.20
N GLY A 158 -13.43 -7.14 -11.30
CA GLY A 158 -12.37 -6.23 -11.75
C GLY A 158 -12.83 -4.98 -12.51
N ALA A 159 -14.12 -4.86 -12.84
CA ALA A 159 -14.66 -3.72 -13.59
C ALA A 159 -14.99 -2.52 -12.67
N ALA A 160 -15.62 -2.77 -11.52
CA ALA A 160 -15.95 -1.71 -10.56
C ALA A 160 -14.70 -1.13 -9.86
N MET A 161 -13.64 -1.93 -9.73
CA MET A 161 -12.36 -1.48 -9.17
C MET A 161 -11.58 -0.62 -10.19
N ARG A 162 -11.66 -0.95 -11.48
CA ARG A 162 -11.02 -0.17 -12.57
C ARG A 162 -11.60 1.25 -12.70
N ASP A 163 -12.91 1.43 -12.55
CA ASP A 163 -13.53 2.76 -12.62
C ASP A 163 -13.11 3.67 -11.46
N LEU A 164 -12.88 3.11 -10.26
CA LEU A 164 -12.42 3.88 -9.09
C LEU A 164 -10.96 4.34 -9.23
N PHE A 165 -10.09 3.52 -9.80
CA PHE A 165 -8.69 3.87 -10.03
C PHE A 165 -8.45 4.72 -11.29
N ALA A 166 -9.32 4.62 -12.31
CA ALA A 166 -9.23 5.43 -13.52
C ALA A 166 -9.47 6.93 -13.24
N GLU A 167 -10.38 7.26 -12.31
CA GLU A 167 -10.63 8.66 -11.91
C GLU A 167 -9.45 9.25 -11.12
N GLU A 168 -8.69 8.42 -10.39
CA GLU A 168 -7.47 8.82 -9.68
C GLU A 168 -6.28 9.00 -10.65
N GLU A 169 -6.16 8.16 -11.68
CA GLU A 169 -5.15 8.30 -12.73
C GLU A 169 -5.39 9.55 -13.60
N GLU A 170 -6.65 9.95 -13.84
CA GLU A 170 -7.00 11.23 -14.49
C GLU A 170 -6.64 12.45 -13.62
N GLN A 171 -6.86 12.39 -12.30
CA GLN A 171 -6.47 13.49 -11.40
C GLN A 171 -4.95 13.61 -11.27
N GLN A 172 -4.23 12.48 -11.25
CA GLN A 172 -2.77 12.47 -11.19
C GLN A 172 -2.12 12.95 -12.49
N SER A 173 -2.68 12.61 -13.66
CA SER A 173 -2.20 13.12 -14.95
C SER A 173 -2.45 14.62 -15.11
N ALA A 174 -3.61 15.14 -14.68
CA ALA A 174 -3.88 16.57 -14.66
C ALA A 174 -2.94 17.34 -13.72
N SER A 175 -2.59 16.75 -12.57
CA SER A 175 -1.62 17.33 -11.64
C SER A 175 -0.19 17.33 -12.20
N LEU A 176 0.19 16.30 -12.98
CA LEU A 176 1.49 16.20 -13.65
C LEU A 176 1.62 17.19 -14.81
N GLU A 177 0.58 17.36 -15.62
CA GLU A 177 0.55 18.40 -16.67
C GLU A 177 0.67 19.80 -16.06
N THR A 178 0.01 20.05 -14.93
CA THR A 178 0.10 21.34 -14.24
C THR A 178 1.53 21.61 -13.75
N LEU A 179 2.17 20.62 -13.10
CA LEU A 179 3.57 20.73 -12.68
C LEU A 179 4.54 20.91 -13.85
N PHE A 180 4.28 20.25 -14.98
CA PHE A 180 5.13 20.37 -16.17
C PHE A 180 5.05 21.78 -16.77
N THR A 181 3.85 22.34 -16.87
CA THR A 181 3.63 23.72 -17.34
C THR A 181 4.31 24.74 -16.43
N GLU A 182 4.24 24.55 -15.11
CA GLU A 182 4.86 25.46 -14.12
C GLU A 182 6.39 25.43 -14.20
N ILE A 183 6.98 24.26 -14.49
CA ILE A 183 8.42 24.12 -14.74
C ILE A 183 8.83 24.80 -16.07
N GLU A 184 8.04 24.67 -17.13
CA GLU A 184 8.32 25.33 -18.42
C GLU A 184 8.26 26.86 -18.32
N ASP A 185 7.29 27.41 -17.56
CA ASP A 185 7.18 28.84 -17.30
C ASP A 185 8.39 29.36 -16.49
N MET A 186 8.79 28.64 -15.45
CA MET A 186 9.99 29.00 -14.67
C MET A 186 11.27 29.02 -15.52
N ILE A 187 11.44 28.02 -16.40
CA ILE A 187 12.60 27.96 -17.30
C ILE A 187 12.57 29.13 -18.28
N SER A 188 11.41 29.46 -18.84
CA SER A 188 11.23 30.58 -19.76
C SER A 188 11.52 31.93 -19.10
N GLU A 189 11.06 32.15 -17.86
CA GLU A 189 11.35 33.37 -17.09
C GLU A 189 12.84 33.51 -16.76
N THR A 190 13.55 32.41 -16.47
CA THR A 190 15.01 32.44 -16.30
C THR A 190 15.77 32.71 -17.59
N MET A 191 15.26 32.28 -18.75
CA MET A 191 15.91 32.52 -20.04
C MET A 191 15.68 33.95 -20.58
N GLU A 192 14.57 34.61 -20.22
CA GLU A 192 14.32 36.01 -20.59
C GLU A 192 15.12 37.03 -19.73
N ASN A 193 15.52 36.66 -18.51
CA ASN A 193 16.29 37.54 -17.61
C ASN A 193 17.81 37.57 -17.89
N ASP A 194 18.31 36.73 -18.81
CA ASP A 194 19.73 36.63 -19.17
C ASP A 194 20.12 37.53 -20.37
N GLN A 195 19.39 38.62 -20.61
CA GLN A 195 19.83 39.66 -21.56
C GLN A 195 20.98 40.48 -20.96
N PRO A 196 22.18 40.48 -21.56
CA PRO A 196 23.30 41.26 -21.05
C PRO A 196 23.02 42.76 -21.16
N PRO A 197 23.43 43.59 -20.18
CA PRO A 197 23.21 45.02 -20.24
C PRO A 197 23.86 45.60 -21.50
N ALA A 198 23.05 46.30 -22.29
CA ALA A 198 23.49 46.95 -23.52
C ALA A 198 24.72 47.83 -23.24
N SER A 199 25.85 47.46 -23.84
CA SER A 199 27.09 48.23 -23.81
C SER A 199 26.84 49.60 -24.44
N ARG A 200 26.72 50.64 -23.61
CA ARG A 200 26.78 52.04 -24.05
C ARG A 200 28.21 52.36 -24.46
N TYR A 201 28.44 52.50 -25.77
CA TYR A 201 29.53 53.30 -26.32
C TYR A 201 29.05 54.72 -26.58
#